data_AF-A0A2V8B5R2-F1
#
_entry.id   AF-A0A2V8B5R2-F1
#
_cell.length_a   1.000
_cell.length_b   1.000
_cell.length_c   1.000
_cell.angle_alpha   90.00
_cell.angle_beta   90.00
_cell.angle_gamma   90.00
#
_symmetry.space_group_name_H-M   'P 1'
#
loop_
_entity.id
_entity.type
_entity.pdbx_description
1 polymer ?
#
loop_
_entity_poly.entity_id
_entity_poly.type
_entity_poly.pdbx_seq_one_letter_code
_entity_poly.pdbx_strand_id
1 'polypeptide(L)'
;MFMHLRAIAGAAFLTVVCACGPTMPPTSAPKPADPTFDPFRTVLQQYIDQTQPYRKQAAQAQESTPGKATPTTAAATAVRTRQNDLGDALRTKLRPNAHQGELFTPDLTDAFRHRIAAAFDSPKRDLLLDDMAEQLTTPAPTQTARINQRLEAPRIPPRLMELLPPLPKQLEYDFTDRTLVLRDVDADVVVDYLPDAFPVKATASVPTVPPQPIVGGATSPLPMPQLRGGTVFALIGDSGSGDQPQEAVAQAMLTYFNTARRFSFVLMLGDNLYHDDYENEFLVPYKALLDRGVKFYAAIGNHDRDLEIHFKPFNMSDKDRYSFDEGNARFVALNSNHPGDPDQIRWLDGVFTDAGDKWRICFFHHPLYSSGQHASESHDVIRPAFEPALVRNHVDVVFGGHEHLYERVRPQEGGIRYFVSGGGGRSLYDYRKSPFDEIGVSEHHFMVAEIAGDRLFFEAISQQQKVIDCGVLYRRAGAKPDNDTTKWLSQCEASRPRIVTTQ
;
A
#
# COMPACT_ATOMS: atom_id res chain seq x y z
N MET A 1 67.48 22.82 54.14
CA MET A 1 66.80 23.93 53.43
C MET A 1 65.44 23.39 53.00
N PHE A 2 64.36 24.04 53.44
CA PHE A 2 62.93 23.74 53.20
C PHE A 2 62.64 23.39 51.71
N MET A 3 61.63 22.63 51.27
CA MET A 3 60.26 22.43 51.77
C MET A 3 59.57 21.27 51.00
N HIS A 4 58.39 20.89 51.48
CA HIS A 4 57.49 19.78 51.14
C HIS A 4 57.25 19.36 49.67
N LEU A 5 57.16 18.04 49.45
CA LEU A 5 56.32 17.42 48.41
C LEU A 5 55.26 16.53 49.07
N ARG A 6 53.98 16.82 48.81
CA ARG A 6 52.84 15.98 49.20
C ARG A 6 52.74 14.79 48.23
N ALA A 7 52.71 13.57 48.74
CA ALA A 7 52.24 12.39 48.01
C ALA A 7 50.88 11.97 48.59
N ILE A 8 49.82 12.10 47.80
CA ILE A 8 48.48 11.63 48.13
C ILE A 8 48.31 10.24 47.51
N ALA A 9 48.01 9.26 48.36
CA ALA A 9 47.63 7.91 47.96
C ALA A 9 46.20 7.94 47.38
N GLY A 10 46.05 7.58 46.11
CA GLY A 10 44.75 7.35 45.46
C GLY A 10 44.52 5.85 45.29
N ALA A 11 43.58 5.29 46.06
CA ALA A 11 43.10 3.93 45.90
C ALA A 11 42.34 3.79 44.58
N ALA A 12 42.71 2.81 43.76
CA ALA A 12 41.99 2.46 42.53
C ALA A 12 40.70 1.70 42.89
N PHE A 13 39.55 2.35 42.71
CA PHE A 13 38.25 1.68 42.67
C PHE A 13 38.03 1.15 41.25
N LEU A 14 37.99 -0.18 41.11
CA LEU A 14 37.64 -0.86 39.88
C LEU A 14 36.11 -0.89 39.76
N THR A 15 35.52 0.11 39.09
CA THR A 15 34.10 0.06 38.70
C THR A 15 33.95 -0.78 37.43
N VAL A 16 33.42 -1.99 37.59
CA VAL A 16 32.90 -2.79 36.47
C VAL A 16 31.56 -2.16 36.06
N VAL A 17 31.56 -1.38 34.98
CA VAL A 17 30.32 -0.94 34.34
C VAL A 17 29.90 -2.04 33.36
N CYS A 18 28.92 -2.84 33.78
CA CYS A 18 28.22 -3.77 32.90
C CYS A 18 27.30 -2.93 31.99
N ALA A 19 27.77 -2.57 30.80
CA ALA A 19 26.98 -1.86 29.81
C ALA A 19 26.11 -2.87 29.03
N CYS A 20 24.94 -3.21 29.59
CA CYS A 20 23.85 -3.79 28.81
C CYS A 20 23.06 -2.63 28.17
N GLY A 21 23.57 -2.09 27.07
CA GLY A 21 22.77 -1.28 26.16
C GLY A 21 22.01 -2.20 25.19
N PRO A 22 20.78 -1.87 24.76
CA PRO A 22 20.12 -2.59 23.69
C PRO A 22 20.94 -2.38 22.41
N THR A 23 21.59 -3.43 21.94
CA THR A 23 22.20 -3.44 20.60
C THR A 23 21.06 -3.31 19.60
N MET A 24 20.92 -2.12 18.99
CA MET A 24 20.08 -2.00 17.80
C MET A 24 20.55 -3.05 16.78
N PRO A 25 19.64 -3.85 16.20
CA PRO A 25 20.04 -4.70 15.09
C PRO A 25 20.67 -3.80 14.01
N PRO A 26 21.77 -4.23 13.38
CA PRO A 26 22.40 -3.45 12.34
C PRO A 26 21.33 -3.19 11.28
N THR A 27 21.06 -1.91 11.03
CA THR A 27 20.35 -1.49 9.83
C THR A 27 21.17 -2.06 8.69
N SER A 28 20.61 -3.01 7.94
CA SER A 28 21.29 -3.54 6.76
C SER A 28 21.66 -2.34 5.90
N ALA A 29 22.96 -2.07 5.77
CA ALA A 29 23.43 -1.02 4.91
C ALA A 29 22.81 -1.26 3.51
N PRO A 30 22.33 -0.23 2.81
CA PRO A 30 21.77 -0.40 1.48
C PRO A 30 22.75 -1.21 0.63
N LYS A 31 22.26 -2.30 0.03
CA LYS A 31 23.09 -3.14 -0.82
C LYS A 31 23.73 -2.25 -1.88
N PRO A 32 25.08 -2.27 -2.06
CA PRO A 32 25.72 -1.47 -3.08
C PRO A 32 25.11 -1.75 -4.44
N ALA A 33 24.91 -0.70 -5.24
CA ALA A 33 24.37 -0.85 -6.59
C ALA A 33 25.26 -1.78 -7.41
N ASP A 34 24.65 -2.74 -8.12
CA ASP A 34 25.38 -3.67 -8.97
C ASP A 34 25.88 -2.93 -10.22
N PRO A 35 27.20 -2.79 -10.43
CA PRO A 35 27.76 -2.07 -11.58
C PRO A 35 27.45 -2.77 -12.91
N THR A 36 27.07 -4.05 -12.89
CA THR A 36 26.62 -4.79 -14.09
C THR A 36 25.50 -4.08 -14.84
N PHE A 37 24.68 -3.29 -14.12
CA PHE A 37 23.53 -2.58 -14.68
C PHE A 37 23.76 -1.06 -14.83
N ASP A 38 25.00 -0.57 -14.73
CA ASP A 38 25.35 0.83 -15.06
C ASP A 38 25.00 1.21 -16.52
N PRO A 39 25.25 0.34 -17.53
CA PRO A 39 24.83 0.64 -18.90
C PRO A 39 23.32 0.79 -19.04
N PHE A 40 22.55 -0.05 -18.33
CA PHE A 40 21.09 0.03 -18.32
C PHE A 40 20.61 1.39 -17.78
N ARG A 41 21.13 1.81 -16.62
CA ARG A 41 20.83 3.12 -16.04
C ARG A 41 21.12 4.28 -16.99
N THR A 42 22.22 4.20 -17.73
CA THR A 42 22.60 5.22 -18.72
C THR A 42 21.59 5.31 -19.86
N VAL A 43 21.20 4.18 -20.44
CA VAL A 43 20.24 4.12 -21.55
C VAL A 43 18.85 4.60 -21.09
N LEU A 44 18.42 4.21 -19.89
CA LEU A 44 17.16 4.70 -19.32
C LEU A 44 17.19 6.21 -19.11
N GLN A 45 18.29 6.77 -18.58
CA GLN A 45 18.39 8.23 -18.38
C GLN A 45 18.27 8.99 -19.70
N GLN A 46 18.91 8.51 -20.77
CA GLN A 46 18.79 9.11 -22.10
C GLN A 46 17.34 9.08 -22.61
N TYR A 47 16.65 7.95 -22.43
CA TYR A 47 15.23 7.83 -22.75
C TYR A 47 14.38 8.84 -21.97
N ILE A 48 14.63 9.02 -20.67
CA ILE A 48 13.93 10.03 -19.85
C ILE A 48 14.22 11.45 -20.34
N ASP A 49 15.48 11.80 -20.60
CA ASP A 49 15.86 13.13 -21.04
C ASP A 49 15.18 13.50 -22.37
N GLN A 50 15.08 12.55 -23.30
CA GLN A 50 14.42 12.74 -24.59
C GLN A 50 12.90 12.90 -24.48
N THR A 51 12.28 12.18 -23.55
CA THR A 51 10.81 12.21 -23.36
C THR A 51 10.34 13.35 -22.47
N GLN A 52 11.21 13.93 -21.65
CA GLN A 52 10.84 14.93 -20.64
C GLN A 52 10.07 16.16 -21.16
N PRO A 53 10.39 16.76 -22.33
CA PRO A 53 9.61 17.86 -22.87
C PRO A 53 8.15 17.47 -23.19
N TYR A 54 7.96 16.25 -23.70
CA TYR A 54 6.64 15.73 -24.08
C TYR A 54 5.83 15.29 -22.85
N ARG A 55 6.50 14.79 -21.81
CA ARG A 55 5.85 14.54 -20.50
C ARG A 55 5.29 15.82 -19.90
N LYS A 56 6.03 16.93 -19.99
CA LYS A 56 5.53 18.25 -19.55
C LYS A 56 4.32 18.71 -20.37
N GLN A 57 4.33 18.49 -21.68
CA GLN A 57 3.19 18.81 -22.54
C GLN A 57 1.95 17.97 -22.18
N ALA A 58 2.12 16.64 -22.04
CA ALA A 58 1.04 15.75 -21.64
C ALA A 58 0.48 16.09 -20.25
N ALA A 59 1.35 16.47 -19.31
CA ALA A 59 0.93 17.00 -18.01
C ALA A 59 0.08 18.26 -18.15
N GLN A 60 0.49 19.22 -18.99
CA GLN A 60 -0.28 20.44 -19.23
C GLN A 60 -1.64 20.16 -19.88
N ALA A 61 -1.72 19.17 -20.77
CA ALA A 61 -2.97 18.76 -21.40
C ALA A 61 -3.94 18.16 -20.38
N GLN A 62 -3.49 17.24 -19.53
CA GLN A 62 -4.26 16.74 -18.39
C GLN A 62 -4.74 17.88 -17.49
N GLU A 63 -3.83 18.81 -17.16
CA GLU A 63 -4.17 19.95 -16.32
C GLU A 63 -5.13 20.94 -17.01
N SER A 64 -5.26 20.89 -18.33
CA SER A 64 -6.22 21.71 -19.08
C SER A 64 -7.60 21.06 -19.19
N THR A 65 -7.75 19.78 -18.80
CA THR A 65 -9.03 19.06 -18.84
C THR A 65 -10.05 19.68 -17.87
N PRO A 66 -11.20 20.19 -18.35
CA PRO A 66 -12.24 20.75 -17.49
C PRO A 66 -12.82 19.70 -16.55
N GLY A 67 -13.06 20.06 -15.29
CA GLY A 67 -13.70 19.16 -14.31
C GLY A 67 -12.82 18.02 -13.80
N LYS A 68 -11.52 17.98 -14.14
CA LYS A 68 -10.56 16.94 -13.70
C LYS A 68 -10.46 16.74 -12.17
N ALA A 69 -10.77 17.77 -11.40
CA ALA A 69 -10.74 17.74 -9.93
C ALA A 69 -12.05 17.26 -9.31
N THR A 70 -13.12 17.21 -10.11
CA THR A 70 -14.42 16.69 -9.68
C THR A 70 -14.42 15.17 -9.88
N PRO A 71 -14.95 14.37 -8.94
CA PRO A 71 -15.04 12.92 -9.09
C PRO A 71 -16.13 12.54 -10.11
N THR A 72 -15.83 12.75 -11.38
CA THR A 72 -16.67 12.39 -12.53
C THR A 72 -15.79 11.74 -13.60
N THR A 73 -16.39 11.22 -14.67
CA THR A 73 -15.68 10.68 -15.82
C THR A 73 -14.63 11.65 -16.39
N ALA A 74 -14.79 12.97 -16.22
CA ALA A 74 -13.80 13.96 -16.62
C ALA A 74 -12.44 13.82 -15.91
N ALA A 75 -12.42 13.38 -14.65
CA ALA A 75 -11.18 13.07 -13.93
C ALA A 75 -10.44 11.90 -14.58
N ALA A 76 -11.17 10.85 -14.96
CA ALA A 76 -10.59 9.71 -15.65
C ALA A 76 -10.12 10.08 -17.07
N THR A 77 -10.91 10.90 -17.79
CA THR A 77 -10.49 11.48 -19.08
C THR A 77 -9.19 12.26 -18.95
N ALA A 78 -8.98 13.03 -17.87
CA ALA A 78 -7.76 13.79 -17.69
C ALA A 78 -6.50 12.90 -17.64
N VAL A 79 -6.56 11.78 -16.91
CA VAL A 79 -5.46 10.80 -16.87
C VAL A 79 -5.24 10.18 -18.25
N ARG A 80 -6.32 9.80 -18.94
CA ARG A 80 -6.26 9.19 -20.27
C ARG A 80 -5.73 10.16 -21.34
N THR A 81 -6.00 11.46 -21.21
CA THR A 81 -5.42 12.51 -22.05
C THR A 81 -3.90 12.53 -21.91
N ARG A 82 -3.36 12.47 -20.69
CA ARG A 82 -1.91 12.40 -20.45
C ARG A 82 -1.27 11.21 -21.18
N GLN A 83 -1.87 10.02 -21.01
CA GLN A 83 -1.41 8.79 -21.65
C GLN A 83 -1.37 8.91 -23.16
N ASN A 84 -2.49 9.35 -23.75
CA ASN A 84 -2.62 9.43 -25.20
C ASN A 84 -1.64 10.45 -25.80
N ASP A 85 -1.50 11.62 -25.18
CA ASP A 85 -0.60 12.67 -25.67
C ASP A 85 0.87 12.23 -25.67
N LEU A 86 1.34 11.60 -24.58
CA LEU A 86 2.71 11.10 -24.53
C LEU A 86 2.90 9.88 -25.42
N GLY A 87 1.96 8.94 -25.42
CA GLY A 87 1.99 7.76 -26.27
C GLY A 87 2.03 8.11 -27.77
N ASP A 88 1.26 9.12 -28.19
CA ASP A 88 1.29 9.64 -29.56
C ASP A 88 2.63 10.28 -29.89
N ALA A 89 3.21 11.06 -28.97
CA ALA A 89 4.54 11.64 -29.16
C ALA A 89 5.64 10.58 -29.25
N LEU A 90 5.59 9.53 -28.43
CA LEU A 90 6.48 8.37 -28.52
C LEU A 90 6.37 7.72 -29.89
N ARG A 91 5.15 7.41 -30.32
CA ARG A 91 4.88 6.74 -31.61
C ARG A 91 5.27 7.54 -32.84
N THR A 92 5.08 8.85 -32.81
CA THR A 92 5.14 9.67 -34.04
C THR A 92 6.35 10.58 -34.14
N LYS A 93 6.98 10.94 -33.01
CA LYS A 93 8.03 11.97 -32.96
C LYS A 93 9.34 11.48 -32.36
N LEU A 94 9.27 10.75 -31.25
CA LEU A 94 10.45 10.37 -30.47
C LEU A 94 11.00 9.01 -30.89
N ARG A 95 10.11 8.03 -31.05
CA ARG A 95 10.44 6.61 -31.22
C ARG A 95 9.63 5.95 -32.36
N PRO A 96 9.54 6.55 -33.57
CA PRO A 96 8.74 6.00 -34.67
C PRO A 96 9.29 4.69 -35.24
N ASN A 97 10.60 4.44 -35.07
CA ASN A 97 11.28 3.22 -35.53
C ASN A 97 11.75 2.35 -34.36
N ALA A 98 11.17 2.55 -33.16
CA ALA A 98 11.59 1.79 -31.99
C ALA A 98 11.35 0.30 -32.19
N HIS A 99 12.35 -0.49 -31.80
CA HIS A 99 12.33 -1.93 -31.86
C HIS A 99 12.81 -2.53 -30.54
N GLN A 100 12.53 -3.81 -30.38
CA GLN A 100 12.91 -4.58 -29.21
C GLN A 100 14.44 -4.61 -29.04
N GLY A 101 14.92 -4.46 -27.81
CA GLY A 101 16.34 -4.52 -27.45
C GLY A 101 17.08 -3.18 -27.50
N GLU A 102 16.35 -2.07 -27.70
CA GLU A 102 16.92 -0.72 -27.63
C GLU A 102 17.25 -0.29 -26.19
N LEU A 103 16.44 -0.70 -25.21
CA LEU A 103 16.63 -0.40 -23.78
C LEU A 103 17.18 -1.61 -23.03
N PHE A 104 16.62 -2.81 -23.28
CA PHE A 104 17.20 -4.08 -22.90
C PHE A 104 18.25 -4.50 -23.93
N THR A 105 19.37 -3.77 -23.96
CA THR A 105 20.44 -4.04 -24.93
C THR A 105 20.92 -5.50 -24.87
N PRO A 106 21.45 -6.06 -25.98
CA PRO A 106 21.92 -7.45 -26.00
C PRO A 106 22.85 -7.82 -24.84
N ASP A 107 23.80 -6.95 -24.49
CA ASP A 107 24.76 -7.18 -23.39
C ASP A 107 24.11 -7.27 -22.00
N LEU A 108 22.94 -6.66 -21.81
CA LEU A 108 22.20 -6.69 -20.55
C LEU A 108 21.30 -7.92 -20.44
N THR A 109 20.88 -8.47 -21.57
CA THR A 109 19.86 -9.52 -21.64
C THR A 109 20.26 -10.74 -20.80
N ASP A 110 21.51 -11.18 -20.92
CA ASP A 110 22.03 -12.33 -20.18
C ASP A 110 22.11 -12.08 -18.67
N ALA A 111 22.45 -10.85 -18.26
CA ALA A 111 22.51 -10.47 -16.84
C ALA A 111 21.13 -10.50 -16.18
N PHE A 112 20.09 -10.00 -16.88
CA PHE A 112 18.70 -10.10 -16.41
C PHE A 112 18.25 -11.56 -16.28
N ARG A 113 18.45 -12.36 -17.34
CA ARG A 113 18.06 -13.79 -17.34
C ARG A 113 18.76 -14.56 -16.22
N HIS A 114 20.07 -14.37 -16.06
CA HIS A 114 20.84 -15.06 -15.04
C HIS A 114 20.34 -14.72 -13.64
N ARG A 115 20.07 -13.44 -13.38
CA ARG A 115 19.57 -12.99 -12.08
C ARG A 115 18.17 -13.53 -11.77
N ILE A 116 17.26 -13.47 -12.74
CA ILE A 116 15.90 -14.01 -12.58
C ILE A 116 15.98 -15.53 -12.38
N ALA A 117 16.72 -16.25 -13.23
CA ALA A 117 16.88 -17.70 -13.10
C ALA A 117 17.42 -18.10 -11.72
N ALA A 118 18.45 -17.41 -11.22
CA ALA A 118 19.01 -17.67 -9.88
C ALA A 118 17.98 -17.50 -8.74
N ALA A 119 17.00 -16.60 -8.89
CA ALA A 119 15.92 -16.44 -7.92
C ALA A 119 14.93 -17.61 -7.96
N PHE A 120 14.60 -18.10 -9.16
CA PHE A 120 13.72 -19.25 -9.36
C PHE A 120 14.39 -20.60 -9.05
N ASP A 121 15.72 -20.66 -9.03
CA ASP A 121 16.50 -21.82 -8.57
C ASP A 121 16.72 -21.83 -7.04
N SER A 122 16.19 -20.83 -6.33
CA SER A 122 16.31 -20.70 -4.89
C SER A 122 15.19 -21.45 -4.13
N PRO A 123 15.36 -21.70 -2.82
CA PRO A 123 14.28 -22.24 -1.98
C PRO A 123 13.01 -21.38 -1.91
N LYS A 124 13.06 -20.12 -2.37
CA LYS A 124 11.91 -19.19 -2.41
C LYS A 124 11.08 -19.31 -3.71
N ARG A 125 11.43 -20.23 -4.61
CA ARG A 125 10.75 -20.41 -5.91
C ARG A 125 9.24 -20.43 -5.82
N ASP A 126 8.69 -21.23 -4.92
CA ASP A 126 7.24 -21.42 -4.84
C ASP A 126 6.54 -20.14 -4.34
N LEU A 127 7.18 -19.39 -3.44
CA LEU A 127 6.68 -18.09 -3.01
C LEU A 127 6.67 -17.07 -4.16
N LEU A 128 7.70 -17.07 -5.02
CA LEU A 128 7.74 -16.21 -6.22
C LEU A 128 6.64 -16.59 -7.22
N LEU A 129 6.32 -17.88 -7.34
CA LEU A 129 5.22 -18.35 -8.19
C LEU A 129 3.86 -17.90 -7.66
N ASP A 130 3.67 -17.98 -6.35
CA ASP A 130 2.44 -17.53 -5.70
C ASP A 130 2.25 -16.02 -5.87
N ASP A 131 3.30 -15.21 -5.65
CA ASP A 131 3.26 -13.76 -5.88
C ASP A 131 2.93 -13.43 -7.34
N MET A 132 3.51 -14.15 -8.31
CA MET A 132 3.21 -13.93 -9.73
C MET A 132 1.78 -14.37 -10.10
N ALA A 133 1.29 -15.44 -9.50
CA ALA A 133 -0.07 -15.95 -9.75
C ALA A 133 -1.14 -14.97 -9.26
N GLU A 134 -0.88 -14.27 -8.15
CA GLU A 134 -1.74 -13.24 -7.59
C GLU A 134 -1.94 -12.05 -8.54
N GLN A 135 -0.86 -11.61 -9.20
CA GLN A 135 -0.98 -10.51 -10.17
C GLN A 135 -1.84 -10.88 -11.39
N LEU A 136 -2.01 -12.18 -11.66
CA LEU A 136 -2.76 -12.73 -12.79
C LEU A 136 -4.23 -13.04 -12.47
N THR A 137 -4.77 -12.52 -11.37
CA THR A 137 -6.07 -12.94 -10.80
C THR A 137 -7.29 -12.75 -11.71
N THR A 138 -7.17 -12.09 -12.87
CA THR A 138 -8.22 -12.06 -13.90
C THR A 138 -7.77 -12.85 -15.14
N PRO A 139 -8.53 -13.87 -15.62
CA PRO A 139 -8.19 -14.60 -16.83
C PRO A 139 -8.38 -13.73 -18.07
N ALA A 140 -7.36 -12.94 -18.42
CA ALA A 140 -7.25 -12.28 -19.70
C ALA A 140 -6.44 -13.16 -20.68
N PRO A 141 -6.73 -13.13 -21.99
CA PRO A 141 -5.85 -13.75 -22.97
C PRO A 141 -4.45 -13.18 -22.82
N THR A 142 -3.43 -14.05 -22.76
CA THR A 142 -2.03 -13.62 -22.73
C THR A 142 -1.78 -12.69 -23.93
N GLN A 143 -1.58 -11.41 -23.65
CA GLN A 143 -1.27 -10.42 -24.66
C GLN A 143 0.22 -10.45 -24.99
N THR A 144 0.55 -10.38 -26.28
CA THR A 144 1.94 -10.30 -26.72
C THR A 144 2.44 -8.86 -26.58
N ALA A 145 3.54 -8.67 -25.86
CA ALA A 145 4.20 -7.37 -25.75
C ALA A 145 4.62 -6.86 -27.14
N ARG A 146 4.29 -5.60 -27.44
CA ARG A 146 4.64 -4.92 -28.69
C ARG A 146 5.04 -3.50 -28.39
N ILE A 147 6.21 -3.08 -28.89
CA ILE A 147 6.72 -1.72 -28.71
C ILE A 147 5.66 -0.68 -29.14
N ASN A 148 5.55 0.37 -28.34
CA ASN A 148 4.63 1.50 -28.53
C ASN A 148 3.13 1.13 -28.49
N GLN A 149 2.77 -0.05 -28.00
CA GLN A 149 1.38 -0.43 -27.75
C GLN A 149 1.08 -0.46 -26.26
N ARG A 150 -0.17 -0.13 -25.92
CA ARG A 150 -0.69 -0.42 -24.58
C ARG A 150 -0.67 -1.93 -24.40
N LEU A 151 -0.38 -2.36 -23.18
CA LEU A 151 -0.40 -3.76 -22.80
C LEU A 151 -1.11 -3.85 -21.47
N GLU A 152 -2.21 -4.61 -21.43
CA GLU A 152 -2.81 -4.98 -20.16
C GLU A 152 -2.00 -6.16 -19.61
N ALA A 153 -1.02 -5.83 -18.78
CA ALA A 153 -0.14 -6.80 -18.16
C ALA A 153 0.01 -6.51 -16.67
N PRO A 154 0.05 -7.56 -15.83
CA PRO A 154 0.35 -7.41 -14.42
C PRO A 154 1.73 -6.80 -14.17
N ARG A 155 1.85 -6.07 -13.07
CA ARG A 155 3.14 -5.62 -12.57
C ARG A 155 3.95 -6.75 -11.97
N ILE A 156 5.25 -6.55 -11.90
CA ILE A 156 6.14 -7.44 -11.15
C ILE A 156 5.85 -7.29 -9.64
N PRO A 157 5.62 -8.39 -8.89
CA PRO A 157 5.45 -8.34 -7.44
C PRO A 157 6.65 -7.75 -6.70
N PRO A 158 6.47 -7.13 -5.51
CA PRO A 158 7.54 -6.48 -4.76
C PRO A 158 8.77 -7.37 -4.53
N ARG A 159 8.57 -8.63 -4.15
CA ARG A 159 9.67 -9.59 -3.96
C ARG A 159 10.53 -9.78 -5.21
N LEU A 160 9.93 -9.83 -6.39
CA LEU A 160 10.66 -9.90 -7.66
C LEU A 160 11.29 -8.55 -8.01
N MET A 161 10.63 -7.44 -7.68
CA MET A 161 11.13 -6.09 -7.93
C MET A 161 12.44 -5.80 -7.19
N GLU A 162 12.60 -6.28 -5.95
CA GLU A 162 13.86 -6.15 -5.19
C GLU A 162 15.06 -6.85 -5.87
N LEU A 163 14.79 -7.82 -6.75
CA LEU A 163 15.81 -8.52 -7.51
C LEU A 163 16.19 -7.76 -8.77
N LEU A 164 15.30 -6.96 -9.35
CA LEU A 164 15.58 -6.25 -10.59
C LEU A 164 16.36 -4.96 -10.34
N PRO A 165 17.13 -4.45 -11.33
CA PRO A 165 17.72 -3.13 -11.25
C PRO A 165 16.64 -2.07 -11.05
N PRO A 166 16.86 -1.05 -10.18
CA PRO A 166 15.86 -0.02 -9.96
C PRO A 166 15.62 0.80 -11.23
N LEU A 167 14.37 1.18 -11.46
CA LEU A 167 13.96 2.02 -12.58
C LEU A 167 13.81 3.50 -12.15
N PRO A 168 13.99 4.46 -13.08
CA PRO A 168 13.43 5.79 -12.91
C PRO A 168 11.91 5.70 -12.78
N LYS A 169 11.30 6.57 -11.94
CA LYS A 169 9.85 6.62 -11.66
C LYS A 169 8.90 6.75 -12.88
N GLN A 170 9.46 7.03 -14.05
CA GLN A 170 8.72 7.15 -15.30
C GLN A 170 8.55 5.80 -16.02
N LEU A 171 9.20 4.75 -15.52
CA LEU A 171 9.24 3.43 -16.09
C LEU A 171 8.86 2.40 -15.03
N GLU A 172 8.15 1.36 -15.45
CA GLU A 172 7.78 0.24 -14.60
C GLU A 172 8.07 -1.10 -15.28
N TYR A 173 8.22 -2.14 -14.45
CA TYR A 173 8.31 -3.52 -14.93
C TYR A 173 6.96 -4.22 -14.83
N ASP A 174 6.56 -4.84 -15.93
CA ASP A 174 5.46 -5.77 -16.00
C ASP A 174 5.95 -7.15 -16.44
N PHE A 175 5.02 -8.12 -16.47
CA PHE A 175 5.26 -9.38 -17.14
C PHE A 175 4.06 -9.88 -17.94
N THR A 176 4.35 -10.68 -18.96
CA THR A 176 3.34 -11.46 -19.68
C THR A 176 3.95 -12.80 -20.09
N ASP A 177 3.31 -13.90 -19.71
CA ASP A 177 3.83 -15.26 -19.89
C ASP A 177 5.24 -15.43 -19.29
N ARG A 178 6.27 -15.53 -20.14
CA ARG A 178 7.68 -15.60 -19.76
C ARG A 178 8.45 -14.30 -20.04
N THR A 179 7.76 -13.26 -20.46
CA THR A 179 8.35 -12.01 -20.95
C THR A 179 8.38 -10.99 -19.83
N LEU A 180 9.55 -10.40 -19.57
CA LEU A 180 9.68 -9.19 -18.77
C LEU A 180 9.41 -8.00 -19.69
N VAL A 181 8.54 -7.09 -19.28
CA VAL A 181 8.13 -5.93 -20.06
C VAL A 181 8.59 -4.68 -19.34
N LEU A 182 9.08 -3.71 -20.11
CA LEU A 182 9.38 -2.36 -19.64
C LEU A 182 8.32 -1.42 -20.22
N ARG A 183 7.58 -0.74 -19.35
CA ARG A 183 6.49 0.18 -19.72
C ARG A 183 6.83 1.62 -19.33
N ASP A 184 6.40 2.58 -20.14
CA ASP A 184 6.32 3.99 -19.73
C ASP A 184 5.02 4.24 -18.97
N VAL A 185 5.13 4.62 -17.71
CA VAL A 185 4.01 4.88 -16.79
C VAL A 185 3.11 5.99 -17.32
N ASP A 186 3.69 7.10 -17.80
CA ASP A 186 2.90 8.27 -18.20
C ASP A 186 2.18 8.05 -19.52
N ALA A 187 2.77 7.25 -20.42
CA ALA A 187 2.22 6.97 -21.74
C ALA A 187 1.33 5.72 -21.74
N ASP A 188 1.47 4.86 -20.74
CA ASP A 188 0.88 3.54 -20.65
C ASP A 188 1.18 2.67 -21.89
N VAL A 189 2.45 2.64 -22.32
CA VAL A 189 2.88 1.83 -23.48
C VAL A 189 4.15 1.06 -23.20
N VAL A 190 4.27 -0.10 -23.83
CA VAL A 190 5.50 -0.91 -23.82
C VAL A 190 6.61 -0.15 -24.55
N VAL A 191 7.73 0.07 -23.86
CA VAL A 191 8.90 0.76 -24.41
C VAL A 191 10.05 -0.18 -24.76
N ASP A 192 10.10 -1.35 -24.11
CA ASP A 192 10.92 -2.49 -24.49
C ASP A 192 10.41 -3.77 -23.81
N TYR A 193 10.89 -4.94 -24.24
CA TYR A 193 10.59 -6.21 -23.59
C TYR A 193 11.68 -7.25 -23.81
N LEU A 194 11.81 -8.14 -22.83
CA LEU A 194 12.74 -9.25 -22.81
C LEU A 194 11.95 -10.58 -22.79
N PRO A 195 11.82 -11.29 -23.93
CA PRO A 195 11.14 -12.57 -24.02
C PRO A 195 11.94 -13.65 -23.28
N ASP A 196 11.25 -14.66 -22.74
CA ASP A 196 11.87 -15.78 -22.00
C ASP A 196 12.70 -15.35 -20.77
N ALA A 197 12.45 -14.16 -20.23
CA ALA A 197 13.07 -13.68 -18.99
C ALA A 197 12.78 -14.62 -17.81
N PHE A 198 11.55 -15.12 -17.72
CA PHE A 198 11.14 -16.02 -16.64
C PHE A 198 11.29 -17.49 -17.06
N PRO A 199 11.87 -18.36 -16.21
CA PRO A 199 12.11 -19.76 -16.52
C PRO A 199 10.82 -20.61 -16.52
N VAL A 200 9.71 -20.05 -16.07
CA VAL A 200 8.39 -20.68 -15.91
C VAL A 200 7.30 -19.74 -16.42
N LYS A 201 6.18 -20.29 -16.88
CA LYS A 201 4.98 -19.50 -17.16
C LYS A 201 4.27 -19.24 -15.83
N ALA A 202 3.94 -17.99 -15.55
CA ALA A 202 3.05 -17.68 -14.45
C ALA A 202 1.62 -18.13 -14.80
N THR A 203 0.94 -18.77 -13.86
CA THR A 203 -0.42 -19.26 -14.03
C THR A 203 -1.27 -18.71 -12.91
N ALA A 204 -2.44 -18.16 -13.24
CA ALA A 204 -3.40 -17.73 -12.23
C ALA A 204 -3.82 -18.93 -11.36
N SER A 205 -3.84 -18.76 -10.04
CA SER A 205 -4.52 -19.68 -9.13
C SER A 205 -6.02 -19.37 -9.17
N VAL A 206 -6.85 -20.32 -9.59
CA VAL A 206 -8.31 -20.16 -9.54
C VAL A 206 -8.82 -20.75 -8.23
N PRO A 207 -9.44 -19.91 -7.38
CA PRO A 207 -10.79 -20.25 -6.95
C PRO A 207 -11.70 -19.01 -6.94
N THR A 208 -12.75 -19.04 -7.74
CA THR A 208 -13.90 -18.13 -7.59
C THR A 208 -15.12 -18.96 -7.20
N VAL A 209 -15.55 -18.86 -5.94
CA VAL A 209 -16.93 -19.18 -5.55
C VAL A 209 -17.73 -17.89 -5.67
N PRO A 210 -18.72 -17.79 -6.56
CA PRO A 210 -19.51 -16.58 -6.68
C PRO A 210 -20.31 -16.36 -5.38
N PRO A 211 -20.30 -15.15 -4.79
CA PRO A 211 -21.13 -14.86 -3.65
C PRO A 211 -22.60 -14.94 -4.05
N GLN A 212 -23.40 -15.60 -3.21
CA GLN A 212 -24.85 -15.53 -3.30
C GLN A 212 -25.30 -14.10 -2.99
N PRO A 213 -26.28 -13.53 -3.73
CA PRO A 213 -26.87 -12.25 -3.38
C PRO A 213 -27.55 -12.34 -2.02
N ILE A 214 -27.13 -11.51 -1.05
CA ILE A 214 -27.71 -11.47 0.29
C ILE A 214 -28.49 -10.18 0.45
N VAL A 215 -29.77 -10.33 0.83
CA VAL A 215 -30.65 -9.23 1.23
C VAL A 215 -30.15 -8.65 2.55
N GLY A 216 -29.85 -7.35 2.53
CA GLY A 216 -29.35 -6.59 3.67
C GLY A 216 -30.31 -6.60 4.86
N GLY A 217 -29.74 -6.77 6.05
CA GLY A 217 -30.50 -6.86 7.29
C GLY A 217 -29.63 -6.70 8.52
N ALA A 218 -28.87 -5.60 8.61
CA ALA A 218 -28.39 -5.07 9.88
C ALA A 218 -28.02 -3.59 9.70
N THR A 219 -28.41 -2.74 10.64
CA THR A 219 -27.75 -1.45 10.85
C THR A 219 -26.61 -1.70 11.85
N SER A 220 -25.47 -1.00 11.76
CA SER A 220 -24.49 -1.09 12.85
C SER A 220 -25.20 -0.72 14.16
N PRO A 221 -25.29 -1.62 15.14
CA PRO A 221 -26.06 -1.38 16.35
C PRO A 221 -25.40 -0.37 17.29
N LEU A 222 -24.20 0.10 16.94
CA LEU A 222 -23.35 0.92 17.81
C LEU A 222 -23.01 2.24 17.10
N PRO A 223 -23.73 3.34 17.38
CA PRO A 223 -23.20 4.64 17.03
C PRO A 223 -21.92 4.87 17.87
N MET A 224 -20.80 5.09 17.18
CA MET A 224 -19.55 5.56 17.80
C MET A 224 -19.84 6.71 18.77
N PRO A 225 -19.16 6.79 19.93
CA PRO A 225 -19.41 7.85 20.89
C PRO A 225 -19.32 9.21 20.22
N GLN A 226 -20.35 10.05 20.33
CA GLN A 226 -20.32 11.38 19.72
C GLN A 226 -19.40 12.30 20.51
N LEU A 227 -18.10 12.23 20.22
CA LEU A 227 -17.12 13.09 20.84
C LEU A 227 -17.05 14.41 20.06
N ARG A 228 -17.25 15.53 20.76
CA ARG A 228 -17.19 16.85 20.14
C ARG A 228 -15.78 17.09 19.60
N GLY A 229 -15.69 17.41 18.30
CA GLY A 229 -14.43 17.73 17.64
C GLY A 229 -13.57 16.52 17.28
N GLY A 230 -14.13 15.30 17.28
CA GLY A 230 -13.43 14.11 16.80
C GLY A 230 -13.28 14.07 15.27
N THR A 231 -12.16 13.52 14.80
CA THR A 231 -11.92 13.24 13.37
C THR A 231 -12.46 11.84 13.06
N VAL A 232 -13.49 11.74 12.23
CA VAL A 232 -14.11 10.46 11.81
C VAL A 232 -13.75 10.15 10.36
N PHE A 233 -13.23 8.94 10.12
CA PHE A 233 -12.82 8.47 8.80
C PHE A 233 -13.14 6.99 8.61
N ALA A 234 -13.31 6.58 7.36
CA ALA A 234 -13.41 5.16 7.00
C ALA A 234 -12.08 4.66 6.42
N LEU A 235 -11.91 3.34 6.35
CA LEU A 235 -10.80 2.68 5.67
C LEU A 235 -11.30 1.52 4.81
N ILE A 236 -10.71 1.36 3.63
CA ILE A 236 -10.93 0.25 2.70
C ILE A 236 -9.62 -0.08 2.00
N GLY A 237 -9.33 -1.36 1.77
CA GLY A 237 -8.25 -1.83 0.90
C GLY A 237 -8.81 -2.83 -0.09
N ASP A 238 -8.13 -3.00 -1.24
CA ASP A 238 -8.39 -4.11 -2.17
C ASP A 238 -9.83 -4.09 -2.69
N SER A 239 -10.33 -2.86 -2.88
CA SER A 239 -11.70 -2.60 -3.20
C SER A 239 -11.94 -2.57 -4.70
N GLY A 240 -10.94 -2.26 -5.52
CA GLY A 240 -11.10 -1.88 -6.92
C GLY A 240 -11.53 -2.97 -7.91
N SER A 241 -12.19 -4.04 -7.48
CA SER A 241 -12.42 -5.21 -8.34
C SER A 241 -13.50 -4.99 -9.41
N GLY A 242 -14.40 -4.03 -9.23
CA GLY A 242 -15.60 -3.84 -10.05
C GLY A 242 -16.67 -4.93 -9.85
N ASP A 243 -16.44 -5.85 -8.90
CA ASP A 243 -17.27 -7.03 -8.71
C ASP A 243 -18.36 -6.81 -7.64
N GLN A 244 -19.33 -7.74 -7.59
CA GLN A 244 -20.46 -7.70 -6.64
C GLN A 244 -20.05 -7.53 -5.15
N PRO A 245 -18.97 -8.15 -4.62
CA PRO A 245 -18.55 -7.90 -3.24
C PRO A 245 -18.13 -6.45 -2.97
N GLN A 246 -17.46 -5.80 -3.93
CA GLN A 246 -17.13 -4.38 -3.82
C GLN A 246 -18.41 -3.53 -3.69
N GLU A 247 -19.39 -3.77 -4.56
CA GLU A 247 -20.67 -3.05 -4.52
C GLU A 247 -21.38 -3.23 -3.16
N ALA A 248 -21.34 -4.44 -2.60
CA ALA A 248 -21.91 -4.74 -1.29
C ALA A 248 -21.19 -4.00 -0.16
N VAL A 249 -19.85 -3.93 -0.19
CA VAL A 249 -19.05 -3.14 0.78
C VAL A 249 -19.36 -1.65 0.63
N ALA A 250 -19.39 -1.10 -0.59
CA ALA A 250 -19.72 0.30 -0.84
C ALA A 250 -21.13 0.67 -0.34
N GLN A 251 -22.11 -0.23 -0.53
CA GLN A 251 -23.47 -0.06 -0.01
C GLN A 251 -23.52 -0.13 1.52
N ALA A 252 -22.70 -0.99 2.15
CA ALA A 252 -22.57 -1.06 3.60
C ALA A 252 -21.97 0.23 4.18
N MET A 253 -20.93 0.78 3.54
CA MET A 253 -20.34 2.09 3.88
C MET A 253 -21.37 3.22 3.80
N LEU A 254 -22.14 3.28 2.71
CA LEU A 254 -23.17 4.29 2.53
C LEU A 254 -24.28 4.16 3.58
N THR A 255 -24.70 2.95 3.91
CA THR A 255 -25.70 2.72 4.95
C THR A 255 -25.19 3.22 6.29
N TYR A 256 -23.98 2.80 6.69
CA TYR A 256 -23.35 3.26 7.92
C TYR A 256 -23.22 4.79 7.98
N PHE A 257 -22.75 5.42 6.90
CA PHE A 257 -22.64 6.87 6.79
C PHE A 257 -23.98 7.56 7.07
N ASN A 258 -25.09 7.01 6.56
CA ASN A 258 -26.42 7.60 6.70
C ASN A 258 -27.08 7.32 8.05
N THR A 259 -26.81 6.18 8.69
CA THR A 259 -27.58 5.70 9.85
C THR A 259 -26.81 5.72 11.16
N ALA A 260 -25.47 5.64 11.14
CA ALA A 260 -24.65 5.49 12.34
C ALA A 260 -23.75 6.71 12.57
N ARG A 261 -22.69 6.86 11.76
CA ARG A 261 -21.70 7.93 11.93
C ARG A 261 -21.20 8.41 10.56
N ARG A 262 -21.28 9.72 10.33
CA ARG A 262 -20.71 10.34 9.14
C ARG A 262 -19.21 10.49 9.28
N PHE A 263 -18.48 10.10 8.24
CA PHE A 263 -17.04 10.31 8.08
C PHE A 263 -16.79 11.33 6.97
N SER A 264 -15.74 12.15 7.09
CA SER A 264 -15.42 13.17 6.07
C SER A 264 -14.48 12.65 4.98
N PHE A 265 -13.77 11.56 5.24
CA PHE A 265 -12.86 10.95 4.29
C PHE A 265 -12.71 9.44 4.49
N VAL A 266 -12.14 8.79 3.48
CA VAL A 266 -11.78 7.38 3.44
C VAL A 266 -10.28 7.27 3.18
N LEU A 267 -9.57 6.44 3.93
CA LEU A 267 -8.23 5.99 3.58
C LEU A 267 -8.34 4.77 2.68
N MET A 268 -7.78 4.82 1.47
CA MET A 268 -7.69 3.66 0.60
C MET A 268 -6.30 3.01 0.78
N LEU A 269 -6.29 1.72 1.10
CA LEU A 269 -5.11 0.96 1.49
C LEU A 269 -4.49 0.22 0.30
N GLY A 270 -4.55 0.82 -0.90
CA GLY A 270 -4.06 0.23 -2.14
C GLY A 270 -5.00 -0.78 -2.78
N ASP A 271 -4.64 -1.16 -4.00
CA ASP A 271 -5.47 -1.94 -4.94
C ASP A 271 -6.84 -1.27 -5.12
N ASN A 272 -6.74 0.01 -5.44
CA ASN A 272 -7.83 0.92 -5.74
C ASN A 272 -8.47 0.59 -7.10
N LEU A 273 -7.69 0.09 -8.06
CA LEU A 273 -8.10 -0.32 -9.41
C LEU A 273 -7.38 -1.63 -9.80
N TYR A 274 -8.10 -2.68 -10.19
CA TYR A 274 -7.49 -3.92 -10.67
C TYR A 274 -7.31 -3.95 -12.20
N HIS A 275 -8.10 -3.17 -12.94
CA HIS A 275 -8.11 -3.15 -14.41
C HIS A 275 -7.98 -1.73 -14.98
N ASP A 276 -7.44 -0.79 -14.21
CA ASP A 276 -7.27 0.62 -14.61
C ASP A 276 -8.61 1.30 -15.01
N ASP A 277 -9.74 0.80 -14.48
CA ASP A 277 -11.08 1.28 -14.78
C ASP A 277 -11.62 2.21 -13.69
N TYR A 278 -11.12 3.44 -13.72
CA TYR A 278 -11.55 4.54 -12.86
C TYR A 278 -13.08 4.72 -12.74
N GLU A 279 -13.87 4.32 -13.76
CA GLU A 279 -15.32 4.49 -13.73
C GLU A 279 -15.99 3.38 -12.94
N ASN A 280 -15.82 2.13 -13.36
CA ASN A 280 -16.54 1.00 -12.78
C ASN A 280 -15.92 0.50 -11.47
N GLU A 281 -14.63 0.73 -11.24
CA GLU A 281 -13.94 0.27 -10.03
C GLU A 281 -13.90 1.34 -8.93
N PHE A 282 -14.25 2.60 -9.23
CA PHE A 282 -14.22 3.67 -8.23
C PHE A 282 -15.38 4.66 -8.33
N LEU A 283 -15.52 5.38 -9.45
CA LEU A 283 -16.47 6.50 -9.53
C LEU A 283 -17.93 6.04 -9.35
N VAL A 284 -18.29 4.89 -9.94
CA VAL A 284 -19.65 4.33 -9.85
C VAL A 284 -19.92 3.74 -8.46
N PRO A 285 -19.12 2.80 -7.92
CA PRO A 285 -19.38 2.22 -6.60
C PRO A 285 -19.48 3.25 -5.47
N TYR A 286 -18.63 4.29 -5.50
CA TYR A 286 -18.56 5.28 -4.42
C TYR A 286 -19.26 6.60 -4.71
N LYS A 287 -19.98 6.70 -5.83
CA LYS A 287 -20.64 7.93 -6.29
C LYS A 287 -21.44 8.63 -5.19
N ALA A 288 -22.23 7.87 -4.45
CA ALA A 288 -23.10 8.41 -3.41
C ALA A 288 -22.32 9.08 -2.26
N LEU A 289 -21.15 8.56 -1.89
CA LEU A 289 -20.29 9.17 -0.88
C LEU A 289 -19.55 10.39 -1.46
N LEU A 290 -19.07 10.28 -2.70
CA LEU A 290 -18.42 11.36 -3.43
C LEU A 290 -19.34 12.58 -3.60
N ASP A 291 -20.59 12.37 -3.99
CA ASP A 291 -21.62 13.42 -4.11
C ASP A 291 -21.93 14.12 -2.77
N ARG A 292 -21.65 13.45 -1.64
CA ARG A 292 -21.79 13.99 -0.27
C ARG A 292 -20.52 14.69 0.22
N GLY A 293 -19.50 14.80 -0.62
CA GLY A 293 -18.24 15.50 -0.32
C GLY A 293 -17.23 14.66 0.46
N VAL A 294 -17.42 13.34 0.55
CA VAL A 294 -16.43 12.45 1.17
C VAL A 294 -15.19 12.38 0.27
N LYS A 295 -14.02 12.64 0.85
CA LYS A 295 -12.73 12.52 0.15
C LYS A 295 -12.16 11.11 0.25
N PHE A 296 -11.40 10.67 -0.73
CA PHE A 296 -10.68 9.39 -0.72
C PHE A 296 -9.19 9.69 -0.82
N TYR A 297 -8.41 9.28 0.18
CA TYR A 297 -6.96 9.43 0.23
C TYR A 297 -6.32 8.07 -0.01
N ALA A 298 -5.78 7.85 -1.20
CA ALA A 298 -5.27 6.54 -1.61
C ALA A 298 -3.78 6.35 -1.33
N ALA A 299 -3.39 5.14 -0.96
CA ALA A 299 -2.06 4.58 -1.17
C ALA A 299 -2.07 3.74 -2.46
N ILE A 300 -0.89 3.51 -3.05
CA ILE A 300 -0.73 2.64 -4.23
C ILE A 300 -0.40 1.22 -3.74
N GLY A 301 -1.17 0.24 -4.21
CA GLY A 301 -0.94 -1.19 -4.06
C GLY A 301 -0.27 -1.82 -5.26
N ASN A 302 -0.13 -3.14 -5.33
CA ASN A 302 0.57 -3.85 -6.40
C ASN A 302 -0.26 -4.02 -7.69
N HIS A 303 -1.56 -3.74 -7.65
CA HIS A 303 -2.40 -3.63 -8.86
C HIS A 303 -2.54 -2.20 -9.42
N ASP A 304 -2.42 -1.17 -8.58
CA ASP A 304 -2.57 0.26 -8.96
C ASP A 304 -1.43 0.88 -9.79
N ARG A 305 -1.67 1.44 -10.97
CA ARG A 305 -0.61 2.10 -11.76
C ARG A 305 -0.02 3.32 -11.06
N ASP A 306 1.29 3.54 -11.23
CA ASP A 306 1.97 4.74 -10.70
C ASP A 306 1.39 6.06 -11.23
N LEU A 307 0.71 6.01 -12.39
CA LEU A 307 0.03 7.14 -13.00
C LEU A 307 -1.21 7.59 -12.19
N GLU A 308 -1.80 6.71 -11.37
CA GLU A 308 -3.01 6.98 -10.59
C GLU A 308 -2.84 8.14 -9.60
N ILE A 309 -1.60 8.51 -9.25
CA ILE A 309 -1.31 9.72 -8.47
C ILE A 309 -1.91 11.00 -9.09
N HIS A 310 -2.16 10.97 -10.40
CA HIS A 310 -2.75 12.06 -11.17
C HIS A 310 -4.28 12.05 -11.20
N PHE A 311 -4.92 10.97 -10.76
CA PHE A 311 -6.36 10.89 -10.61
C PHE A 311 -6.79 11.68 -9.37
N LYS A 312 -7.15 12.95 -9.58
CA LYS A 312 -7.44 13.90 -8.49
C LYS A 312 -8.43 13.39 -7.42
N PRO A 313 -9.45 12.57 -7.75
CA PRO A 313 -10.34 11.99 -6.72
C PRO A 313 -9.65 11.13 -5.65
N PHE A 314 -8.44 10.63 -5.89
CA PHE A 314 -7.62 9.91 -4.89
C PHE A 314 -6.85 10.83 -3.93
N ASN A 315 -6.92 12.15 -4.10
CA ASN A 315 -6.33 13.15 -3.19
C ASN A 315 -4.83 12.96 -2.88
N MET A 316 -4.08 12.32 -3.78
CA MET A 316 -2.66 12.02 -3.60
C MET A 316 -1.71 13.19 -3.88
N SER A 317 -2.25 14.30 -4.41
CA SER A 317 -1.49 15.50 -4.77
C SER A 317 -0.30 15.23 -5.70
N ASP A 318 -0.50 14.35 -6.69
CA ASP A 318 0.52 13.94 -7.67
C ASP A 318 1.80 13.35 -7.03
N LYS A 319 1.64 12.64 -5.90
CA LYS A 319 2.73 11.96 -5.16
C LYS A 319 2.30 10.55 -4.76
N ASP A 320 3.23 9.60 -4.86
CA ASP A 320 3.07 8.21 -4.40
C ASP A 320 3.21 8.05 -2.88
N ARG A 321 3.75 9.09 -2.22
CA ARG A 321 3.85 9.23 -0.75
C ARG A 321 3.54 10.66 -0.34
N TYR A 322 2.72 10.82 0.68
CA TYR A 322 2.26 12.14 1.12
C TYR A 322 1.77 12.12 2.56
N SER A 323 1.61 13.31 3.13
CA SER A 323 1.06 13.47 4.47
C SER A 323 0.04 14.58 4.50
N PHE A 324 -0.94 14.46 5.38
CA PHE A 324 -1.92 15.50 5.66
C PHE A 324 -2.34 15.47 7.12
N ASP A 325 -2.78 16.62 7.62
CA ASP A 325 -3.29 16.76 8.97
C ASP A 325 -4.82 16.87 8.92
N GLU A 326 -5.52 16.12 9.76
CA GLU A 326 -6.96 16.26 9.96
C GLU A 326 -7.29 16.13 11.45
N GLY A 327 -7.84 17.19 12.02
CA GLY A 327 -7.97 17.36 13.47
C GLY A 327 -6.63 17.25 14.20
N ASN A 328 -6.53 16.38 15.19
CA ASN A 328 -5.32 16.15 15.99
C ASN A 328 -4.49 14.95 15.51
N ALA A 329 -4.59 14.57 14.24
CA ALA A 329 -3.85 13.47 13.65
C ALA A 329 -3.09 13.92 12.39
N ARG A 330 -1.90 13.35 12.20
CA ARG A 330 -1.15 13.37 10.96
C ARG A 330 -1.21 12.00 10.32
N PHE A 331 -1.74 11.96 9.10
CA PHE A 331 -1.82 10.77 8.27
C PHE A 331 -0.68 10.79 7.26
N VAL A 332 -0.07 9.63 7.02
CA VAL A 332 1.08 9.45 6.14
C VAL A 332 0.85 8.24 5.25
N ALA A 333 0.70 8.48 3.94
CA ALA A 333 0.69 7.45 2.92
C ALA A 333 2.14 7.10 2.53
N LEU A 334 2.48 5.81 2.55
CA LEU A 334 3.75 5.30 2.02
C LEU A 334 3.50 4.43 0.79
N ASN A 335 4.47 4.37 -0.11
CA ASN A 335 4.46 3.47 -1.26
C ASN A 335 5.16 2.15 -0.88
N SER A 336 4.37 1.11 -0.59
CA SER A 336 4.86 -0.22 -0.21
C SER A 336 5.26 -1.09 -1.40
N ASN A 337 5.14 -0.63 -2.65
CA ASN A 337 5.75 -1.30 -3.81
C ASN A 337 7.27 -1.10 -3.84
N HIS A 338 7.76 -0.04 -3.18
CA HIS A 338 9.18 0.29 -3.07
C HIS A 338 9.60 0.43 -1.59
N PRO A 339 9.44 -0.63 -0.78
CA PRO A 339 9.61 -0.53 0.67
C PRO A 339 11.05 -0.18 1.06
N GLY A 340 12.03 -0.60 0.25
CA GLY A 340 13.45 -0.29 0.43
C GLY A 340 13.94 1.06 -0.11
N ASP A 341 13.08 1.95 -0.63
CA ASP A 341 13.51 3.25 -1.16
C ASP A 341 14.11 4.14 -0.04
N PRO A 342 15.42 4.44 -0.07
CA PRO A 342 16.05 5.24 0.97
C PRO A 342 15.56 6.70 1.00
N ASP A 343 15.02 7.26 -0.10
CA ASP A 343 14.41 8.59 -0.09
C ASP A 343 13.08 8.60 0.64
N GLN A 344 12.27 7.55 0.49
CA GLN A 344 11.04 7.39 1.26
C GLN A 344 11.32 7.28 2.76
N ILE A 345 12.31 6.47 3.16
CA ILE A 345 12.69 6.32 4.58
C ILE A 345 13.19 7.66 5.15
N ARG A 346 14.06 8.38 4.43
CA ARG A 346 14.50 9.73 4.84
C ARG A 346 13.36 10.73 4.94
N TRP A 347 12.41 10.66 4.01
CA TRP A 347 11.23 11.53 4.03
C TRP A 347 10.37 11.26 5.27
N LEU A 348 10.15 9.99 5.62
CA LEU A 348 9.42 9.58 6.82
C LEU A 348 10.08 10.11 8.10
N ASP A 349 11.43 10.08 8.19
CA ASP A 349 12.17 10.65 9.32
C ASP A 349 11.96 12.17 9.50
N GLY A 350 11.58 12.88 8.42
CA GLY A 350 11.26 14.31 8.47
C GLY A 350 9.78 14.62 8.70
N VAL A 351 8.87 13.72 8.30
CA VAL A 351 7.43 14.03 8.16
C VAL A 351 6.72 14.25 9.49
N PHE A 352 7.29 13.80 10.62
CA PHE A 352 6.70 13.96 11.95
C PHE A 352 7.40 15.00 12.83
N THR A 353 8.44 15.68 12.33
CA THR A 353 9.28 16.59 13.13
C THR A 353 8.51 17.79 13.70
N ASP A 354 7.48 18.28 13.00
CA ASP A 354 6.56 19.34 13.41
C ASP A 354 5.18 18.82 13.84
N ALA A 355 5.00 17.50 13.97
CA ALA A 355 3.71 16.91 14.31
C ALA A 355 3.31 17.13 15.78
N GLY A 356 4.26 17.49 16.66
CA GLY A 356 4.01 17.70 18.10
C GLY A 356 3.31 16.50 18.75
N ASP A 357 2.25 16.78 19.50
CA ASP A 357 1.36 15.79 20.13
C ASP A 357 0.17 15.44 19.21
N LYS A 358 0.37 15.25 17.90
CA LYS A 358 -0.65 14.65 17.02
C LYS A 358 -0.57 13.13 17.04
N TRP A 359 -1.68 12.46 16.77
CA TRP A 359 -1.66 11.03 16.42
C TRP A 359 -0.83 10.85 15.16
N ARG A 360 0.06 9.86 15.14
CA ARG A 360 0.90 9.55 13.99
C ARG A 360 0.35 8.29 13.32
N ILE A 361 -0.27 8.44 12.16
CA ILE A 361 -0.92 7.32 11.47
C ILE A 361 -0.26 7.12 10.12
N CYS A 362 0.25 5.90 9.89
CA CYS A 362 0.75 5.50 8.59
C CYS A 362 -0.25 4.55 7.92
N PHE A 363 -0.38 4.65 6.61
CA PHE A 363 -1.14 3.69 5.82
C PHE A 363 -0.43 3.43 4.49
N PHE A 364 -0.51 2.19 4.04
CA PHE A 364 0.10 1.70 2.80
C PHE A 364 -0.54 0.36 2.46
N HIS A 365 -0.12 -0.27 1.36
CA HIS A 365 -0.78 -1.46 0.87
C HIS A 365 -0.32 -2.75 1.56
N HIS A 366 0.94 -3.16 1.38
CA HIS A 366 1.44 -4.43 1.92
C HIS A 366 1.64 -4.33 3.45
N PRO A 367 1.01 -5.18 4.27
CA PRO A 367 1.14 -5.10 5.73
C PRO A 367 2.48 -5.65 6.25
N LEU A 368 2.89 -5.23 7.46
CA LEU A 368 4.10 -5.77 8.12
C LEU A 368 3.84 -7.12 8.82
N TYR A 369 2.60 -7.34 9.20
CA TYR A 369 2.13 -8.51 9.93
C TYR A 369 0.87 -8.98 9.25
N SER A 370 0.84 -10.26 8.92
CA SER A 370 -0.28 -10.90 8.26
C SER A 370 -0.31 -12.38 8.60
N SER A 371 -1.52 -12.88 8.78
CA SER A 371 -1.88 -14.29 8.91
C SER A 371 -2.58 -14.84 7.67
N GLY A 372 -2.48 -14.12 6.55
CA GLY A 372 -3.09 -14.45 5.26
C GLY A 372 -2.18 -15.26 4.33
N GLN A 373 -2.37 -15.04 3.04
CA GLN A 373 -1.71 -15.78 1.98
C GLN A 373 -0.27 -15.27 1.75
N HIS A 374 -0.06 -13.96 1.87
CA HIS A 374 1.19 -13.26 1.57
C HIS A 374 2.01 -12.94 2.85
N ALA A 375 1.76 -13.68 3.93
CA ALA A 375 2.43 -13.53 5.22
C ALA A 375 3.98 -13.59 5.12
N SER A 376 4.50 -14.36 4.16
CA SER A 376 5.94 -14.45 3.90
C SER A 376 6.52 -13.16 3.31
N GLU A 377 5.78 -12.44 2.46
CA GLU A 377 6.22 -11.14 1.93
C GLU A 377 6.18 -10.07 3.02
N SER A 378 5.12 -10.07 3.83
CA SER A 378 5.01 -9.21 5.02
C SER A 378 6.24 -9.36 5.94
N HIS A 379 6.65 -10.60 6.22
CA HIS A 379 7.78 -10.91 7.09
C HIS A 379 9.15 -10.65 6.47
N ASP A 380 9.36 -11.05 5.22
CA ASP A 380 10.70 -11.07 4.60
C ASP A 380 11.08 -9.74 3.92
N VAL A 381 10.09 -8.96 3.48
CA VAL A 381 10.29 -7.78 2.62
C VAL A 381 9.82 -6.52 3.33
N ILE A 382 8.54 -6.47 3.72
CA ILE A 382 7.91 -5.24 4.18
C ILE A 382 8.37 -4.87 5.61
N ARG A 383 8.29 -5.81 6.55
CA ARG A 383 8.66 -5.56 7.95
C ARG A 383 10.11 -5.09 8.13
N PRO A 384 11.12 -5.77 7.56
CA PRO A 384 12.51 -5.33 7.71
C PRO A 384 12.77 -3.93 7.15
N ALA A 385 12.02 -3.53 6.10
CA ALA A 385 12.18 -2.23 5.46
C ALA A 385 11.52 -1.08 6.24
N PHE A 386 10.29 -1.26 6.72
CA PHE A 386 9.50 -0.17 7.32
C PHE A 386 9.53 -0.13 8.86
N GLU A 387 9.54 -1.27 9.55
CA GLU A 387 9.40 -1.30 11.02
C GLU A 387 10.44 -0.41 11.74
N PRO A 388 11.75 -0.44 11.39
CA PRO A 388 12.73 0.39 12.08
C PRO A 388 12.45 1.89 11.96
N ALA A 389 11.94 2.35 10.82
CA ALA A 389 11.61 3.74 10.59
C ALA A 389 10.30 4.13 11.30
N LEU A 390 9.28 3.28 11.28
CA LEU A 390 8.02 3.50 11.99
C LEU A 390 8.24 3.60 13.50
N VAL A 391 9.07 2.72 14.08
CA VAL A 391 9.41 2.72 15.51
C VAL A 391 10.18 3.98 15.89
N ARG A 392 11.22 4.37 15.14
CA ARG A 392 11.98 5.61 15.41
C ARG A 392 11.14 6.87 15.31
N ASN A 393 10.14 6.89 14.42
CA ASN A 393 9.24 8.02 14.26
C ASN A 393 8.04 7.98 15.22
N HIS A 394 8.01 7.01 16.15
CA HIS A 394 6.97 6.87 17.17
C HIS A 394 5.57 6.86 16.54
N VAL A 395 5.41 6.12 15.44
CA VAL A 395 4.12 5.94 14.77
C VAL A 395 3.14 5.29 15.74
N ASP A 396 1.89 5.75 15.72
CA ASP A 396 0.87 5.19 16.59
C ASP A 396 0.22 3.96 15.96
N VAL A 397 -0.39 4.16 14.79
CA VAL A 397 -1.22 3.15 14.14
C VAL A 397 -0.80 3.01 12.69
N VAL A 398 -0.80 1.76 12.22
CA VAL A 398 -0.50 1.38 10.85
C VAL A 398 -1.70 0.62 10.28
N PHE A 399 -2.14 1.02 9.10
CA PHE A 399 -3.20 0.34 8.35
C PHE A 399 -2.63 -0.20 7.03
N GLY A 400 -2.86 -1.49 6.77
CA GLY A 400 -2.49 -2.20 5.54
C GLY A 400 -3.70 -2.83 4.83
N GLY A 401 -3.60 -3.01 3.52
CA GLY A 401 -4.51 -3.81 2.68
C GLY A 401 -3.84 -5.13 2.28
N HIS A 402 -3.87 -5.44 0.98
CA HIS A 402 -3.20 -6.55 0.25
C HIS A 402 -3.68 -7.95 0.63
N GLU A 403 -3.74 -8.22 1.93
CA GLU A 403 -4.25 -9.47 2.44
C GLU A 403 -5.78 -9.37 2.50
N HIS A 404 -6.47 -10.11 1.64
CA HIS A 404 -7.92 -10.04 1.46
C HIS A 404 -8.71 -10.66 2.63
N LEU A 405 -8.54 -10.08 3.82
CA LEU A 405 -9.10 -10.46 5.10
C LEU A 405 -9.06 -9.25 6.07
N TYR A 406 -9.70 -9.40 7.23
CA TYR A 406 -9.55 -8.48 8.36
C TYR A 406 -8.56 -9.06 9.37
N GLU A 407 -7.64 -8.24 9.87
CA GLU A 407 -6.76 -8.60 10.97
C GLU A 407 -6.46 -7.41 11.88
N ARG A 408 -6.47 -7.65 13.20
CA ARG A 408 -5.93 -6.74 14.19
C ARG A 408 -4.85 -7.46 14.97
N VAL A 409 -3.67 -6.85 14.96
CA VAL A 409 -2.46 -7.40 15.56
C VAL A 409 -2.31 -6.86 16.98
N ARG A 410 -1.82 -7.68 17.91
CA ARG A 410 -1.39 -7.20 19.23
C ARG A 410 -0.31 -6.12 19.09
N PRO A 411 -0.18 -5.17 20.02
CA PRO A 411 0.88 -4.17 19.95
C PRO A 411 2.27 -4.81 19.76
N GLN A 412 3.02 -4.34 18.77
CA GLN A 412 4.36 -4.85 18.44
C GLN A 412 5.44 -3.87 18.93
N GLU A 413 6.63 -3.91 18.32
CA GLU A 413 7.75 -3.05 18.70
C GLU A 413 7.32 -1.56 18.71
N GLY A 414 7.83 -0.80 19.69
CA GLY A 414 7.41 0.59 19.91
C GLY A 414 5.95 0.77 20.41
N GLY A 415 5.21 -0.32 20.64
CA GLY A 415 3.79 -0.26 20.99
C GLY A 415 2.87 0.10 19.83
N ILE A 416 3.36 -0.03 18.59
CA ILE A 416 2.60 0.29 17.37
C ILE A 416 1.44 -0.71 17.22
N ARG A 417 0.27 -0.20 16.81
CA ARG A 417 -0.93 -1.01 16.56
C ARG A 417 -1.09 -1.19 15.05
N TYR A 418 -1.23 -2.44 14.60
CA TYR A 418 -1.33 -2.78 13.19
C TYR A 418 -2.70 -3.38 12.87
N PHE A 419 -3.24 -2.98 11.73
CA PHE A 419 -4.48 -3.49 11.17
C PHE A 419 -4.25 -3.87 9.71
N VAL A 420 -4.84 -4.98 9.32
CA VAL A 420 -5.04 -5.41 7.94
C VAL A 420 -6.52 -5.27 7.63
N SER A 421 -6.86 -4.56 6.56
CA SER A 421 -8.23 -4.29 6.13
C SER A 421 -8.35 -4.40 4.61
N GLY A 422 -7.98 -5.56 4.05
CA GLY A 422 -8.01 -5.82 2.60
C GLY A 422 -9.27 -6.53 2.11
N GLY A 423 -10.34 -6.57 2.90
CA GLY A 423 -11.59 -7.23 2.51
C GLY A 423 -12.52 -6.37 1.63
N GLY A 424 -12.01 -5.36 0.93
CA GLY A 424 -12.85 -4.30 0.33
C GLY A 424 -13.66 -4.72 -0.90
N GLY A 425 -13.28 -5.80 -1.60
CA GLY A 425 -14.02 -6.24 -2.78
C GLY A 425 -13.43 -7.44 -3.53
N ARG A 426 -12.10 -7.63 -3.50
CA ARG A 426 -11.46 -8.76 -4.17
C ARG A 426 -11.59 -10.08 -3.39
N SER A 427 -11.44 -11.21 -4.08
CA SER A 427 -11.63 -12.56 -3.54
C SER A 427 -10.85 -12.78 -2.24
N LEU A 428 -11.54 -13.22 -1.19
CA LEU A 428 -10.97 -13.37 0.13
C LEU A 428 -9.90 -14.47 0.21
N TYR A 429 -8.93 -14.26 1.09
CA TYR A 429 -7.90 -15.25 1.42
C TYR A 429 -8.26 -16.07 2.65
N ASP A 430 -7.69 -17.27 2.73
CA ASP A 430 -7.78 -18.09 3.92
C ASP A 430 -7.00 -17.44 5.08
N TYR A 431 -7.65 -17.32 6.22
CA TYR A 431 -7.02 -16.85 7.45
C TYR A 431 -6.45 -18.02 8.25
N ARG A 432 -5.17 -17.91 8.63
CA ARG A 432 -4.48 -18.89 9.48
C ARG A 432 -3.86 -18.21 10.68
N LYS A 433 -4.52 -18.34 11.83
CA LYS A 433 -4.16 -17.65 13.08
C LYS A 433 -2.66 -17.76 13.41
N SER A 434 -2.04 -16.61 13.64
CA SER A 434 -0.67 -16.46 14.14
C SER A 434 -0.63 -16.04 15.62
N PRO A 435 0.53 -16.18 16.30
CA PRO A 435 0.69 -15.77 17.69
C PRO A 435 0.55 -14.26 17.94
N PHE A 436 0.75 -13.42 16.93
CA PHE A 436 0.61 -11.97 17.06
C PHE A 436 -0.83 -11.49 16.91
N ASP A 437 -1.76 -12.36 16.49
CA ASP A 437 -3.14 -11.97 16.21
C ASP A 437 -3.89 -11.72 17.50
N GLU A 438 -4.56 -10.57 17.54
CA GLU A 438 -5.60 -10.31 18.51
C GLU A 438 -6.95 -10.77 17.96
N ILE A 439 -7.28 -10.40 16.72
CA ILE A 439 -8.46 -10.87 15.96
C ILE A 439 -8.08 -11.02 14.48
N GLY A 440 -8.62 -12.04 13.82
CA GLY A 440 -8.55 -12.17 12.37
C GLY A 440 -9.75 -12.93 11.82
N VAL A 441 -10.25 -12.52 10.66
CA VAL A 441 -11.37 -13.16 9.96
C VAL A 441 -11.26 -12.94 8.45
N SER A 442 -11.58 -13.97 7.68
CA SER A 442 -11.77 -13.88 6.23
C SER A 442 -13.21 -13.46 5.94
N GLU A 443 -13.45 -12.15 5.80
CA GLU A 443 -14.77 -11.59 5.48
C GLU A 443 -14.61 -10.25 4.76
N HIS A 444 -15.49 -9.98 3.79
CA HIS A 444 -15.52 -8.67 3.14
C HIS A 444 -16.03 -7.60 4.08
N HIS A 445 -15.33 -6.47 4.16
CA HIS A 445 -15.59 -5.44 5.17
C HIS A 445 -15.01 -4.08 4.79
N PHE A 446 -15.39 -3.09 5.58
CA PHE A 446 -14.69 -1.81 5.69
C PHE A 446 -14.47 -1.49 7.17
N MET A 447 -13.62 -0.51 7.46
CA MET A 447 -13.45 0.01 8.81
C MET A 447 -13.94 1.44 8.94
N VAL A 448 -14.31 1.84 10.16
CA VAL A 448 -14.53 3.23 10.56
C VAL A 448 -13.74 3.50 11.83
N ALA A 449 -13.10 4.66 11.91
CA ALA A 449 -12.38 5.10 13.08
C ALA A 449 -12.73 6.54 13.45
N GLU A 450 -12.65 6.84 14.74
CA GLU A 450 -12.82 8.19 15.29
C GLU A 450 -11.68 8.51 16.26
N ILE A 451 -10.95 9.59 15.98
CA ILE A 451 -9.91 10.10 16.86
C ILE A 451 -10.47 11.26 17.66
N ALA A 452 -10.36 11.16 18.99
CA ALA A 452 -10.81 12.19 19.91
C ALA A 452 -9.86 12.28 21.11
N GLY A 453 -9.05 13.34 21.14
CA GLY A 453 -7.99 13.49 22.14
C GLY A 453 -6.97 12.36 22.04
N ASP A 454 -6.69 11.67 23.15
CA ASP A 454 -5.76 10.53 23.21
C ASP A 454 -6.42 9.17 22.93
N ARG A 455 -7.64 9.15 22.38
CA ARG A 455 -8.37 7.92 22.03
C ARG A 455 -8.60 7.80 20.53
N LEU A 456 -8.43 6.59 20.00
CA LEU A 456 -8.90 6.19 18.68
C LEU A 456 -9.90 5.06 18.86
N PHE A 457 -11.16 5.32 18.55
CA PHE A 457 -12.20 4.31 18.48
C PHE A 457 -12.19 3.70 17.09
N PHE A 458 -12.52 2.42 16.96
CA PHE A 458 -12.65 1.77 15.66
C PHE A 458 -13.78 0.76 15.64
N GLU A 459 -14.30 0.49 14.44
CA GLU A 459 -15.22 -0.58 14.09
C GLU A 459 -14.78 -1.18 12.76
N ALA A 460 -14.86 -2.51 12.64
CA ALA A 460 -14.77 -3.25 11.39
C ALA A 460 -16.16 -3.83 11.10
N ILE A 461 -16.68 -3.57 9.91
CA ILE A 461 -18.08 -3.82 9.57
C ILE A 461 -18.12 -4.60 8.26
N SER A 462 -18.76 -5.77 8.30
CA SER A 462 -18.86 -6.61 7.12
C SER A 462 -19.77 -6.02 6.05
N GLN A 463 -19.67 -6.54 4.82
CA GLN A 463 -20.59 -6.20 3.73
C GLN A 463 -22.06 -6.53 4.07
N GLN A 464 -22.31 -7.46 5.00
CA GLN A 464 -23.65 -7.74 5.57
C GLN A 464 -24.03 -6.79 6.72
N GLN A 465 -23.25 -5.73 6.93
CA GLN A 465 -23.47 -4.67 7.93
C GLN A 465 -23.42 -5.17 9.39
N LYS A 466 -22.67 -6.24 9.63
CA LYS A 466 -22.43 -6.78 10.98
C LYS A 466 -21.11 -6.26 11.52
N VAL A 467 -21.05 -6.00 12.82
CA VAL A 467 -19.78 -5.68 13.50
C VAL A 467 -18.94 -6.94 13.54
N ILE A 468 -17.76 -6.89 12.93
CA ILE A 468 -16.72 -7.93 12.99
C ILE A 468 -15.87 -7.71 14.24
N ASP A 469 -15.38 -6.48 14.40
CA ASP A 469 -14.54 -6.05 15.51
C ASP A 469 -14.85 -4.57 15.81
N CYS A 470 -14.51 -4.15 17.01
CA CYS A 470 -14.64 -2.76 17.45
C CYS A 470 -13.79 -2.56 18.70
N GLY A 471 -13.30 -1.36 18.96
CA GLY A 471 -12.50 -1.14 20.17
C GLY A 471 -11.99 0.27 20.32
N VAL A 472 -11.14 0.46 21.32
CA VAL A 472 -10.48 1.74 21.58
C VAL A 472 -8.98 1.51 21.77
N LEU A 473 -8.19 2.38 21.14
CA LEU A 473 -6.76 2.50 21.32
C LEU A 473 -6.47 3.77 22.10
N TYR A 474 -5.50 3.70 23.01
CA TYR A 474 -5.01 4.87 23.72
C TYR A 474 -3.61 5.20 23.23
N ARG A 475 -3.37 6.47 22.93
CA ARG A 475 -2.03 6.94 22.56
C ARG A 475 -1.07 6.92 23.73
N ARG A 476 -1.56 7.26 24.93
CA ARG A 476 -0.78 7.26 26.16
C ARG A 476 -0.96 5.95 26.90
N ALA A 477 0.16 5.32 27.25
CA ALA A 477 0.17 4.09 28.05
C ALA A 477 -0.51 4.32 29.43
N GLY A 478 -1.24 3.32 29.90
CA GLY A 478 -1.88 3.34 31.23
C GLY A 478 -3.17 4.16 31.32
N ALA A 479 -3.67 4.72 30.22
CA ALA A 479 -4.98 5.35 30.18
C ALA A 479 -6.09 4.33 30.45
N LYS A 480 -7.08 4.71 31.27
CA LYS A 480 -8.26 3.89 31.56
C LYS A 480 -9.48 4.47 30.84
N PRO A 481 -10.42 3.61 30.38
CA PRO A 481 -11.66 4.09 29.81
C PRO A 481 -12.46 4.89 30.84
N ASP A 482 -13.04 6.01 30.41
CA ASP A 482 -14.09 6.67 31.15
C ASP A 482 -15.39 5.84 31.12
N ASN A 483 -16.41 6.28 31.84
CA ASN A 483 -17.68 5.55 31.94
C ASN A 483 -18.36 5.38 30.58
N ASP A 484 -18.32 6.39 29.73
CA ASP A 484 -18.94 6.35 28.40
C ASP A 484 -18.20 5.38 27.48
N THR A 485 -16.87 5.39 27.51
CA THR A 485 -16.02 4.43 26.78
C THR A 485 -16.24 3.02 27.28
N THR A 486 -16.33 2.83 28.61
CA THR A 486 -16.59 1.51 29.22
C THR A 486 -17.96 0.97 28.77
N LYS A 487 -18.99 1.83 28.78
CA LYS A 487 -20.32 1.46 28.30
C LYS A 487 -20.31 1.07 26.82
N TRP A 488 -19.67 1.87 25.98
CA TRP A 488 -19.57 1.58 24.55
C TRP A 488 -18.78 0.29 24.28
N LEU A 489 -17.66 0.06 24.97
CA LEU A 489 -16.88 -1.18 24.87
C LEU A 489 -17.72 -2.40 25.26
N SER A 490 -18.53 -2.31 26.31
CA SER A 490 -19.42 -3.42 26.70
C SER A 490 -20.46 -3.73 25.61
N GLN A 491 -21.00 -2.72 24.93
CA GLN A 491 -21.93 -2.92 23.82
C GLN A 491 -21.23 -3.49 22.57
N CYS A 492 -20.00 -3.03 22.32
CA CYS A 492 -19.08 -3.55 21.32
C CYS A 492 -18.81 -5.05 21.54
N GLU A 493 -18.36 -5.44 22.73
CA GLU A 493 -18.11 -6.84 23.08
C GLU A 493 -19.36 -7.72 22.96
N ALA A 494 -20.54 -7.19 23.33
CA ALA A 494 -21.81 -7.90 23.17
C ALA A 494 -22.23 -8.10 21.71
N SER A 495 -21.76 -7.23 20.79
CA SER A 495 -22.10 -7.26 19.37
C SER A 495 -21.12 -8.09 18.54
N ARG A 496 -19.91 -8.34 19.05
CA ARG A 496 -18.89 -9.15 18.37
C ARG A 496 -19.40 -10.59 18.17
N PRO A 497 -19.13 -11.23 17.02
CA PRO A 497 -19.39 -12.64 16.85
C PRO A 497 -18.64 -13.40 17.95
N ARG A 498 -19.33 -14.31 18.66
CA ARG A 498 -18.61 -15.25 19.53
C ARG A 498 -17.69 -16.07 18.64
N ILE A 499 -16.39 -15.87 18.77
CA ILE A 499 -15.39 -16.69 18.08
C ILE A 499 -15.59 -18.12 18.60
N VAL A 500 -16.30 -18.95 17.84
CA VAL A 500 -16.33 -20.39 18.05
C VAL A 500 -15.00 -20.89 17.52
N THR A 501 -13.97 -20.93 18.37
CA THR A 501 -12.77 -21.71 18.08
C THR A 501 -13.21 -23.18 18.02
N THR A 502 -13.42 -23.71 16.81
CA THR A 502 -13.38 -25.16 16.61
C THR A 502 -11.96 -25.59 16.94
N GLN A 503 -11.85 -26.48 17.95
CA GLN A 503 -10.60 -27.05 18.44
C GLN A 503 -9.86 -27.84 17.36
#